data_AF-A0A6G0VWW5-F1
#
_entry.id   AF-A0A6G0VWW5-F1
#
_cell.length_a   1.000
_cell.length_b   1.000
_cell.length_c   1.000
_cell.angle_alpha   90.00
_cell.angle_beta   90.00
_cell.angle_gamma   90.00
#
_symmetry.space_group_name_H-M   'P 1'
#
loop_
_entity.id
_entity.type
_entity.pdbx_description
1 polymer ?
#
loop_
_entity_poly.entity_id
_entity_poly.type
_entity_poly.pdbx_seq_one_letter_code
_entity_poly.pdbx_strand_id
1 'polypeptide(L)'
;ERKMVLVTKEAPNFIAPAILSNGEIINTFNLKKYSNELNVALRASFLIDKNWIVRHQVINDLPFGRNINEIIRMIDAIEFHNKYGEVCPANWEPGKDGITTSLQGISSYLNKHFSE
;
A
#
# COMPACT_ATOMS: atom_id res chain seq x y z
N GLU A 1 16.35 9.49 9.15
CA GLU A 1 15.95 8.27 8.41
C GLU A 1 14.48 7.98 8.65
N ARG A 2 13.65 7.89 7.60
CA ARG A 2 12.25 7.46 7.72
C ARG A 2 11.99 6.33 6.74
N LYS A 3 12.21 5.09 7.17
CA LYS A 3 11.67 3.90 6.51
C LYS A 3 10.47 3.42 7.34
N MET A 4 9.27 3.87 6.98
CA MET A 4 8.03 3.36 7.55
C MET A 4 7.34 2.50 6.48
N VAL A 5 7.87 1.29 6.30
CA VAL A 5 7.14 0.19 5.68
C VAL A 5 6.88 -0.78 6.84
N LEU A 6 5.63 -0.82 7.30
CA LEU A 6 5.18 -1.74 8.35
C LEU A 6 5.08 -3.18 7.84
N VAL A 7 4.88 -3.34 6.54
CA VAL A 7 4.89 -4.65 5.90
C VAL A 7 6.31 -5.23 6.01
N THR A 8 6.39 -6.51 6.38
CA THR A 8 7.65 -7.25 6.64
C THR A 8 8.43 -6.87 7.90
N LYS A 9 7.91 -5.98 8.76
CA LYS A 9 8.46 -5.87 10.12
C LYS A 9 8.00 -7.09 10.90
N GLU A 10 8.95 -7.77 11.53
CA GLU A 10 8.61 -8.81 12.49
C GLU A 10 7.67 -8.16 13.51
N ALA A 11 6.45 -8.69 13.62
CA ALA A 11 5.56 -8.26 14.68
C ALA A 11 6.33 -8.38 16.00
N PRO A 12 6.26 -7.37 16.88
CA PRO A 12 6.94 -7.46 18.16
C PRO A 12 6.49 -8.76 18.82
N ASN A 13 7.46 -9.58 19.22
CA ASN A 13 7.11 -10.80 19.91
C ASN A 13 6.32 -10.41 21.15
N PHE A 14 5.17 -11.05 21.33
CA PHE A 14 4.38 -10.85 22.51
C PHE A 14 4.08 -12.21 23.13
N ILE A 15 3.91 -12.18 24.45
CA ILE A 15 3.39 -13.28 25.23
C ILE A 15 2.02 -12.82 25.73
N ALA A 16 0.97 -13.52 25.32
CA ALA A 16 -0.39 -13.22 25.75
C ALA A 16 -1.20 -14.51 25.96
N PRO A 17 -2.29 -14.44 26.73
CA PRO A 17 -3.28 -15.49 26.74
C PRO A 17 -3.92 -15.68 25.36
N ALA A 18 -4.10 -16.93 24.94
CA ALA A 18 -4.75 -17.27 23.67
C ALA A 18 -5.54 -18.58 23.80
N ILE A 19 -6.57 -18.72 22.97
CA ILE A 19 -7.28 -19.99 22.76
C ILE A 19 -6.71 -20.63 21.50
N LEU A 20 -6.20 -21.84 21.61
CA LEU A 20 -5.65 -22.61 20.49
C LEU A 20 -6.79 -23.23 19.66
N SER A 21 -6.48 -23.68 18.44
CA SER A 21 -7.47 -24.28 17.52
C SER A 21 -8.10 -25.59 18.05
N ASN A 22 -7.46 -26.25 19.01
CA ASN A 22 -7.98 -27.42 19.73
C ASN A 22 -8.90 -27.05 20.92
N GLY A 23 -9.16 -25.76 21.16
CA GLY A 23 -9.98 -25.26 22.27
C GLY A 23 -9.23 -25.08 23.59
N GLU A 24 -7.92 -25.35 23.64
CA GLU A 24 -7.10 -25.17 24.84
C GLU A 24 -6.81 -23.69 25.11
N ILE A 25 -6.94 -23.27 26.38
CA ILE A 25 -6.57 -21.93 26.82
C ILE A 25 -5.13 -21.97 27.33
N ILE A 26 -4.26 -21.17 26.72
CA ILE A 26 -2.88 -21.00 27.18
C ILE A 26 -2.66 -19.54 27.60
N ASN A 27 -1.85 -19.31 28.64
CA ASN A 27 -1.52 -17.95 29.10
C ASN A 27 -0.21 -17.40 28.49
N THR A 28 0.46 -18.22 27.69
CA THR A 28 1.85 -18.00 27.26
C THR A 28 2.04 -18.17 25.75
N PHE A 29 1.05 -17.77 24.95
CA PHE A 29 1.19 -17.81 23.49
C PHE A 29 2.32 -16.88 23.06
N ASN A 30 3.34 -17.44 22.40
CA ASN A 30 4.51 -16.71 21.92
C ASN A 30 4.50 -16.69 20.40
N LEU A 31 4.25 -15.52 19.80
CA LEU A 31 4.08 -15.37 18.36
C LEU A 31 5.26 -15.93 17.55
N LYS A 32 6.50 -15.68 17.97
CA LYS A 32 7.71 -16.18 17.29
C LYS A 32 7.80 -17.71 17.27
N LYS A 33 7.42 -18.37 18.37
CA LYS A 33 7.41 -19.84 18.47
C LYS A 33 6.50 -20.48 17.43
N TYR A 34 5.41 -19.81 17.05
CA TYR A 34 4.39 -20.35 16.14
C TYR A 34 4.51 -19.85 14.68
N SER A 35 5.53 -19.07 14.31
CA SER A 35 5.60 -18.38 13.00
C SER A 35 6.84 -18.67 12.12
N ASN A 36 7.74 -19.56 12.53
CA ASN A 36 9.17 -19.47 12.16
C ASN A 36 9.69 -20.20 10.89
N GLU A 37 8.89 -20.50 9.84
CA GLU A 37 9.32 -21.46 8.78
C GLU A 37 9.25 -21.02 7.30
N LEU A 38 9.42 -19.75 6.93
CA LEU A 38 9.29 -19.37 5.50
C LEU A 38 10.51 -18.63 4.94
N ASN A 39 11.44 -19.39 4.35
CA ASN A 39 12.55 -18.93 3.50
C ASN A 39 12.11 -18.66 2.05
N VAL A 40 10.98 -17.96 1.86
CA VAL A 40 10.42 -17.65 0.55
C VAL A 40 10.17 -16.15 0.41
N ALA A 41 10.42 -15.61 -0.78
CA ALA A 41 10.12 -14.21 -1.05
C ALA A 41 8.62 -13.95 -0.96
N LEU A 42 8.24 -12.87 -0.26
CA LEU A 42 6.87 -12.38 -0.25
C LEU A 42 6.47 -11.85 -1.65
N ARG A 43 5.18 -11.65 -1.85
CA ARG A 43 4.63 -11.23 -3.15
C ARG A 43 4.75 -9.72 -3.31
N ALA A 44 5.97 -9.24 -3.47
CA ALA A 44 6.27 -7.84 -3.68
C ALA A 44 6.13 -7.43 -5.15
N SER A 45 5.76 -6.18 -5.41
CA SER A 45 5.80 -5.53 -6.72
C SER A 45 6.27 -4.11 -6.57
N PHE A 46 7.21 -3.73 -7.43
CA PHE A 46 7.82 -2.41 -7.45
C PHE A 46 7.63 -1.82 -8.84
N LEU A 47 7.12 -0.60 -8.89
CA LEU A 47 7.07 0.18 -10.11
C LEU A 47 8.22 1.19 -10.10
N ILE A 48 9.13 1.04 -11.05
CA ILE A 48 10.35 1.84 -11.18
C ILE A 48 10.21 2.68 -12.44
N ASP A 49 10.42 3.99 -12.34
CA ASP A 49 10.31 4.89 -13.48
C ASP A 49 11.62 4.99 -14.29
N LYS A 50 11.58 5.77 -15.38
CA LYS A 50 12.74 6.01 -16.26
C LYS A 50 13.95 6.67 -15.57
N ASN A 51 13.75 7.27 -14.40
CA ASN A 51 14.80 7.90 -13.61
C ASN A 51 15.35 6.94 -12.54
N TRP A 52 15.00 5.65 -12.62
CA TRP A 52 15.39 4.61 -11.66
C TRP A 52 14.86 4.85 -10.24
N ILE A 53 13.75 5.58 -10.09
CA ILE A 53 13.13 5.84 -8.79
C ILE A 53 11.93 4.92 -8.61
N VAL A 54 11.86 4.24 -7.46
CA VAL A 54 10.68 3.46 -7.06
C VAL A 54 9.55 4.43 -6.76
N ARG A 55 8.46 4.34 -7.53
CA ARG A 55 7.28 5.21 -7.40
C ARG A 55 6.13 4.57 -6.64
N HIS A 56 6.03 3.24 -6.71
CA HIS A 56 4.96 2.49 -6.07
C HIS A 56 5.49 1.13 -5.62
N GLN A 57 5.07 0.70 -4.44
CA GLN A 57 5.38 -0.61 -3.90
C GLN A 57 4.15 -1.24 -3.25
N VAL A 58 3.94 -2.53 -3.52
CA VAL A 58 2.93 -3.35 -2.86
C VAL A 58 3.63 -4.61 -2.39
N ILE A 59 3.40 -5.00 -1.14
CA ILE A 59 3.95 -6.24 -0.58
C ILE A 59 2.77 -6.98 0.03
N ASN A 60 2.44 -8.12 -0.56
CA ASN A 60 1.39 -9.01 -0.06
C ASN A 60 2.01 -10.23 0.61
N ASP A 61 1.34 -10.75 1.62
CA ASP A 61 1.66 -12.06 2.21
C ASP A 61 1.35 -13.19 1.20
N LEU A 62 1.88 -14.39 1.47
CA LEU A 62 1.81 -15.55 0.58
C LEU A 62 0.40 -15.96 0.11
N PRO A 63 -0.69 -15.87 0.91
CA PRO A 63 -2.01 -16.25 0.44
C PRO A 63 -2.71 -15.18 -0.41
N PHE A 64 -2.21 -13.93 -0.42
CA PHE A 64 -2.92 -12.82 -1.05
C PHE A 64 -2.33 -12.44 -2.41
N GLY A 65 -3.13 -12.59 -3.45
CA GLY A 65 -2.79 -12.17 -4.81
C GLY A 65 -2.70 -10.64 -4.96
N ARG A 66 -2.04 -10.20 -6.03
CA ARG A 66 -1.96 -8.77 -6.41
C ARG A 66 -3.13 -8.40 -7.32
N ASN A 67 -3.52 -7.14 -7.33
CA ASN A 67 -4.46 -6.60 -8.30
C ASN A 67 -3.68 -6.01 -9.50
N ILE A 68 -3.78 -6.65 -10.67
CA ILE A 68 -3.08 -6.20 -11.88
C ILE A 68 -3.63 -4.87 -12.40
N ASN A 69 -4.95 -4.66 -12.31
CA ASN A 69 -5.57 -3.41 -12.75
C ASN A 69 -5.06 -2.23 -11.92
N GLU A 70 -4.78 -2.43 -10.63
CA GLU A 70 -4.19 -1.40 -9.78
C GLU A 70 -2.75 -1.07 -10.18
N ILE A 71 -1.97 -2.06 -10.60
CA ILE A 71 -0.61 -1.84 -11.10
C ILE A 71 -0.66 -1.00 -12.39
N ILE A 72 -1.57 -1.34 -13.31
CA ILE A 72 -1.76 -0.57 -14.55
C ILE A 72 -2.23 0.86 -14.24
N ARG A 73 -3.21 1.01 -13.35
CA ARG A 73 -3.72 2.32 -12.91
C ARG A 73 -2.61 3.22 -12.35
N MET A 74 -1.65 2.63 -11.61
CA MET A 74 -0.49 3.37 -11.10
C MET A 74 0.50 3.77 -12.20
N ILE A 75 0.66 2.98 -13.27
CA ILE A 75 1.44 3.37 -14.44
C ILE A 75 0.80 4.59 -15.10
N ASP A 76 -0.51 4.53 -15.35
CA ASP A 76 -1.27 5.62 -15.98
C ASP A 76 -1.21 6.90 -15.13
N ALA A 77 -1.31 6.78 -13.80
CA ALA A 77 -1.23 7.91 -12.88
C ALA A 77 0.14 8.60 -12.91
N ILE A 78 1.22 7.83 -13.02
CA ILE A 78 2.58 8.36 -13.16
C ILE A 78 2.74 9.06 -14.51
N GLU A 79 2.22 8.49 -15.59
CA GLU A 79 2.25 9.12 -16.91
C GLU A 79 1.47 10.43 -16.92
N PHE A 80 0.25 10.44 -16.35
CA PHE A 80 -0.58 11.61 -16.19
C PHE A 80 0.16 12.72 -15.41
N HIS A 81 0.72 12.38 -14.25
CA HIS A 81 1.48 13.34 -13.44
C HIS A 81 2.69 13.90 -14.21
N ASN A 82 3.44 13.05 -14.90
CA ASN A 82 4.60 13.49 -15.69
C ASN A 82 4.21 14.41 -16.86
N LYS A 83 3.03 14.22 -17.43
CA LYS A 83 2.54 14.98 -18.58
C LYS A 83 1.93 16.33 -18.18
N TYR A 84 1.12 16.35 -17.12
CA TYR A 84 0.32 17.52 -16.75
C TYR A 84 0.86 18.25 -15.51
N GLY A 85 1.72 17.63 -14.70
CA GLY A 85 2.20 18.18 -13.43
C GLY A 85 1.16 18.17 -12.29
N GLU A 86 -0.06 17.69 -12.57
CA GLU A 86 -1.14 17.56 -11.60
C GLU A 86 -1.00 16.29 -10.75
N VAL A 87 -1.57 16.30 -9.54
CA VAL A 87 -1.60 15.11 -8.68
C VAL A 87 -2.89 14.32 -8.87
N CYS A 88 -2.81 13.01 -8.71
CA CYS A 88 -3.93 12.10 -8.84
C CYS A 88 -4.66 11.96 -7.49
N PRO A 89 -5.96 12.29 -7.38
CA PRO A 89 -6.77 12.06 -6.18
C PRO A 89 -6.95 10.57 -5.85
N ALA A 90 -7.56 10.29 -4.69
CA ALA A 90 -7.93 8.92 -4.31
C ALA A 90 -8.87 8.29 -5.37
N ASN A 91 -8.65 7.02 -5.70
CA ASN A 91 -9.40 6.29 -6.74
C ASN A 91 -9.37 6.97 -8.12
N TRP A 92 -8.34 7.77 -8.41
CA TRP A 92 -8.13 8.34 -9.73
C TRP A 92 -7.94 7.24 -10.77
N GLU A 93 -8.54 7.43 -11.94
CA GLU A 93 -8.46 6.53 -13.08
C GLU A 93 -8.26 7.37 -14.35
N PRO A 94 -7.74 6.78 -15.43
CA PRO A 94 -7.59 7.48 -16.71
C PRO A 94 -8.88 8.21 -17.12
N GLY A 95 -8.75 9.49 -17.44
CA GLY A 95 -9.87 10.36 -17.83
C GLY A 95 -10.53 11.13 -16.69
N LYS A 96 -10.21 10.84 -15.42
CA LYS A 96 -10.64 11.68 -14.28
C LYS A 96 -9.74 12.90 -14.11
N ASP A 97 -10.31 13.95 -13.53
CA ASP A 97 -9.58 15.18 -13.23
C ASP A 97 -8.44 14.94 -12.23
N GLY A 98 -7.30 15.60 -12.47
CA GLY A 98 -6.24 15.77 -11.49
C GLY A 98 -6.45 17.00 -10.62
N ILE A 99 -5.53 17.21 -9.67
CA ILE A 99 -5.50 18.40 -8.82
C ILE A 99 -4.21 19.16 -9.10
N THR A 100 -4.31 20.44 -9.46
CA THR A 100 -3.15 21.33 -9.48
C THR A 100 -2.71 21.61 -8.04
N THR A 101 -1.41 21.50 -7.76
CA THR A 101 -0.85 21.69 -6.41
C THR A 101 -0.77 23.17 -6.01
N SER A 102 -1.91 23.84 -5.94
CA SER A 102 -2.10 25.20 -5.45
C SER A 102 -3.39 25.30 -4.64
N LEU A 103 -3.50 26.29 -3.75
CA LEU A 103 -4.72 26.50 -2.96
C LEU A 103 -5.94 26.72 -3.87
N GLN A 104 -5.75 27.47 -4.95
CA GLN A 104 -6.78 27.71 -5.96
C GLN A 104 -7.17 26.43 -6.70
N GLY A 105 -6.18 25.59 -7.07
CA GLY A 105 -6.43 24.32 -7.75
C GLY A 105 -7.20 23.33 -6.88
N ILE A 106 -6.83 23.22 -5.60
CA ILE A 106 -7.54 22.37 -4.63
C ILE A 106 -8.97 22.88 -4.43
N SER A 107 -9.15 24.19 -4.21
CA SER A 107 -10.47 24.80 -4.02
C SER A 107 -11.36 24.58 -5.25
N SER A 108 -10.83 24.77 -6.45
CA SER A 108 -11.55 24.53 -7.71
C SER A 108 -11.98 23.07 -7.85
N TYR A 109 -11.08 22.12 -7.58
CA TYR A 109 -11.39 20.70 -7.63
C TYR A 109 -12.47 20.31 -6.61
N LEU A 110 -12.33 20.75 -5.35
CA LEU A 110 -13.30 20.44 -4.29
C LEU A 110 -14.68 21.01 -4.61
N ASN A 111 -14.76 22.25 -5.10
CA ASN A 111 -16.03 22.84 -5.50
C ASN A 111 -16.66 22.10 -6.69
N LYS A 112 -15.86 21.63 -7.65
CA LYS A 112 -16.39 20.89 -8.81
C LYS A 112 -16.96 19.53 -8.43
N HIS A 113 -16.34 18.84 -7.47
CA HIS A 113 -16.63 17.42 -7.18
C HIS A 113 -17.39 17.16 -5.87
N PHE A 114 -17.43 18.12 -4.95
CA PHE A 114 -17.99 17.96 -3.60
C PHE A 114 -18.85 19.14 -3.13
N SER A 115 -19.16 20.12 -3.97
CA SER A 115 -20.22 21.09 -3.63
C SER A 115 -21.56 20.36 -3.64
N GLU A 116 -22.28 20.44 -2.53
CA GLU A 116 -23.72 20.16 -2.48
C GLU A 116 -24.52 21.19 -3.29
#